data_AF-A0A1V8ZYT2-F1
#
_entry.id   AF-A0A1V8ZYT2-F1
#
_cell.length_a   1.000
_cell.length_b   1.000
_cell.length_c   1.000
_cell.angle_alpha   90.00
_cell.angle_beta   90.00
_cell.angle_gamma   90.00
#
_symmetry.space_group_name_H-M   'P 1'
#
loop_
_entity.id
_entity.type
_entity.pdbx_description
1 polymer ?
#
loop_
_entity_poly.entity_id
_entity_poly.type
_entity_poly.pdbx_seq_one_letter_code
_entity_poly.pdbx_strand_id
1 'polypeptide(L)'
;MRLPGGVLTPAQAGLLAECADECGDGEIHLTSRGNLQLRGVRDASELAGRLAAAGLLPSATHERVRNVLASPLSGLAGGRCDVRALVPRLDAAICAAPGLAELPGRVLFALDDGRGDVAAERPDVGWQAVSPGALPGGTLGALLLAGQDCGLRVRFPDAVAALVRAASEFAVVRGTAWRVAELDDEARAAVREAVRPLAAGASQRPGGLARTEPPPPGPVRVADDAGDAGDAGDAVVAAPAFGRLSAETVRRLGHRCATPLLVTPWRSLVVRGVPAAELAALGFAVDAADARARVSACVGAPACAKSRRDVRTETAAALPELGDAGAVPAHVSGCERRCGRPRGPHVDVLAEDDGYRIDGLLVGVDELAARLKGTRDTL
;
A
#
# COMPACT_ATOMS: atom_id res chain seq x y z
N MET A 1 4.50 11.76 5.07
CA MET A 1 4.18 12.13 3.68
C MET A 1 2.75 11.75 3.35
N ARG A 2 2.18 12.36 2.30
CA ARG A 2 0.87 12.04 1.71
C ARG A 2 1.11 11.68 0.25
N LEU A 3 0.55 10.56 -0.19
CA LEU A 3 0.82 10.02 -1.52
C LEU A 3 -0.45 9.37 -2.08
N PRO A 4 -1.52 10.15 -2.37
CA PRO A 4 -2.83 9.60 -2.71
C PRO A 4 -2.74 8.63 -3.88
N GLY A 5 -3.32 7.43 -3.73
CA GLY A 5 -3.24 6.36 -4.72
C GLY A 5 -1.83 5.78 -4.92
N GLY A 6 -0.86 6.15 -4.07
CA GLY A 6 0.54 5.73 -4.18
C GLY A 6 1.33 6.46 -5.25
N VAL A 7 0.80 7.53 -5.84
CA VAL A 7 1.42 8.19 -7.01
C VAL A 7 2.62 9.02 -6.59
N LEU A 8 3.81 8.66 -7.09
CA LEU A 8 5.05 9.43 -6.95
C LEU A 8 5.54 9.86 -8.33
N THR A 9 5.54 11.16 -8.61
CA THR A 9 6.03 11.66 -9.91
C THR A 9 7.56 11.54 -10.03
N PRO A 10 8.10 11.49 -11.26
CA PRO A 10 9.55 11.46 -11.47
C PRO A 10 10.30 12.62 -10.78
N ALA A 11 9.74 13.83 -10.82
CA ALA A 11 10.29 15.00 -10.14
C ALA A 11 10.27 14.86 -8.60
N GLN A 12 9.16 14.34 -8.04
CA GLN A 12 9.07 14.06 -6.61
C GLN A 12 10.05 12.95 -6.19
N ALA A 13 10.29 11.95 -7.03
CA ALA A 13 11.28 10.91 -6.77
C ALA A 13 12.70 11.50 -6.69
N GLY A 14 13.09 12.38 -7.62
CA GLY A 14 14.36 13.09 -7.57
C GLY A 14 14.54 13.90 -6.28
N LEU A 15 13.54 14.71 -5.93
CA LEU A 15 13.55 15.49 -4.69
C LEU A 15 13.60 14.62 -3.43
N LEU A 16 12.89 13.49 -3.41
CA LEU A 16 12.95 12.56 -2.28
C LEU A 16 14.33 11.92 -2.12
N ALA A 17 15.00 11.60 -3.22
CA ALA A 17 16.37 11.08 -3.17
C ALA A 17 17.34 12.11 -2.57
N GLU A 18 17.25 13.38 -2.99
CA GLU A 18 18.04 14.47 -2.40
C GLU A 18 17.73 14.64 -0.91
N CYS A 19 16.45 14.65 -0.52
CA CYS A 19 16.05 14.75 0.88
C CYS A 19 16.56 13.56 1.71
N ALA A 20 16.58 12.35 1.15
CA ALA A 20 17.10 11.17 1.83
C ALA A 20 18.60 11.31 2.12
N ASP A 21 19.39 11.78 1.15
CA ASP A 21 20.84 11.95 1.29
C ASP A 21 21.22 13.14 2.19
N GLU A 22 20.52 14.28 2.06
CA GLU A 22 20.89 15.51 2.76
C GLU A 22 20.25 15.63 4.15
N CYS A 23 18.99 15.21 4.28
CA CYS A 23 18.24 15.38 5.52
C CYS A 23 18.08 14.06 6.29
N GLY A 24 18.11 12.90 5.61
CA GLY A 24 17.84 11.58 6.19
C GLY A 24 19.08 10.70 6.38
N ASP A 25 18.87 9.40 6.37
CA ASP A 25 19.90 8.35 6.42
C ASP A 25 20.22 7.72 5.05
N GLY A 26 19.87 8.39 3.95
CA GLY A 26 20.07 7.91 2.58
C GLY A 26 19.03 6.89 2.10
N GLU A 27 18.02 6.58 2.92
CA GLU A 27 17.04 5.53 2.65
C GLU A 27 15.60 6.04 2.63
N ILE A 28 14.82 5.44 1.74
CA ILE A 28 13.38 5.68 1.58
C ILE A 28 12.65 4.36 1.83
N HIS A 29 11.70 4.37 2.75
CA HIS A 29 10.98 3.17 3.16
C HIS A 29 9.54 3.16 2.64
N LEU A 30 9.19 2.10 1.92
CA LEU A 30 7.81 1.79 1.57
C LEU A 30 7.04 1.32 2.81
N THR A 31 5.79 1.76 2.93
CA THR A 31 4.92 1.41 4.05
C THR A 31 3.79 0.49 3.62
N SER A 32 3.17 -0.19 4.58
CA SER A 32 2.01 -1.08 4.33
C SER A 32 0.70 -0.33 3.99
N ARG A 33 0.78 0.92 3.53
CA ARG A 33 -0.36 1.80 3.23
C ARG A 33 -0.13 2.66 1.98
N GLY A 34 0.75 2.23 1.08
CA GLY A 34 0.98 2.90 -0.20
C GLY A 34 1.62 4.26 -0.02
N ASN A 35 2.52 4.40 0.96
CA ASN A 35 3.14 5.66 1.33
C ASN A 35 4.62 5.43 1.65
N LEU A 36 5.37 6.52 1.79
CA LEU A 36 6.80 6.55 1.98
C LEU A 36 7.17 7.07 3.38
N GLN A 37 8.36 6.73 3.85
CA GLN A 37 8.96 7.27 5.07
C GLN A 37 10.45 7.52 4.86
N LEU A 38 10.90 8.69 5.32
CA LEU A 38 12.31 9.01 5.52
C LEU A 38 12.66 8.79 7.00
N ARG A 39 13.90 8.36 7.26
CA ARG A 39 14.42 8.10 8.60
C ARG A 39 15.74 8.87 8.80
N GLY A 40 16.25 8.84 10.02
CA GLY A 40 17.50 9.53 10.37
C GLY A 40 17.45 11.04 10.14
N VAL A 41 16.28 11.68 10.32
CA VAL A 41 16.08 13.09 10.00
C VAL A 41 16.97 13.98 10.87
N ARG A 42 17.94 14.65 10.25
CA ARG A 42 18.91 15.56 10.88
C ARG A 42 18.37 16.98 11.00
N ASP A 43 17.66 17.45 9.97
CA ASP A 43 16.97 18.75 9.98
C ASP A 43 15.50 18.54 9.55
N ALA A 44 14.60 18.61 10.53
CA ALA A 44 13.18 18.40 10.29
C ALA A 44 12.50 19.59 9.62
N SER A 45 12.99 20.82 9.83
CA SER A 45 12.39 22.04 9.28
C SER A 45 12.69 22.14 7.79
N GLU A 46 13.94 21.93 7.41
CA GLU A 46 14.37 21.90 6.01
C GLU A 46 13.64 20.80 5.23
N LEU A 47 13.61 19.58 5.80
CA LEU A 47 12.89 18.47 5.19
C LEU A 47 11.40 18.78 5.01
N ALA A 48 10.74 19.34 6.02
CA ALA A 48 9.34 19.71 5.91
C ALA A 48 9.10 20.77 4.83
N GLY A 49 9.96 21.78 4.72
CA GLY A 49 9.89 22.82 3.69
C GLY A 49 9.96 22.24 2.27
N ARG A 50 10.94 21.36 2.01
CA ARG A 50 11.10 20.71 0.70
C ARG A 50 9.94 19.78 0.35
N LEU A 51 9.50 18.96 1.30
CA LEU A 51 8.35 18.07 1.09
C LEU A 51 7.05 18.85 0.87
N ALA A 52 6.87 19.99 1.55
CA ALA A 52 5.72 20.87 1.34
C ALA A 52 5.73 21.47 -0.08
N ALA A 53 6.88 22.00 -0.52
CA ALA A 53 7.04 22.57 -1.86
C ALA A 53 6.78 21.53 -2.97
N ALA A 54 7.09 20.25 -2.71
CA ALA A 54 6.82 19.14 -3.61
C ALA A 54 5.39 18.58 -3.55
N GLY A 55 4.53 19.12 -2.68
CA GLY A 55 3.16 18.61 -2.47
C GLY A 55 3.10 17.22 -1.82
N LEU A 56 4.14 16.82 -1.09
CA LEU A 56 4.27 15.50 -0.44
C LEU A 56 3.88 15.50 1.04
N LEU A 57 3.49 16.65 1.60
CA LEU A 57 2.92 16.75 2.94
C LEU A 57 1.38 16.75 2.88
N PRO A 58 0.72 16.23 3.93
CA PRO A 58 -0.71 16.45 4.12
C PRO A 58 -1.06 17.95 4.15
N SER A 59 -2.30 18.28 3.80
CA SER A 59 -2.84 19.61 4.07
C SER A 59 -2.74 19.91 5.57
N ALA A 60 -2.30 21.12 5.93
CA ALA A 60 -2.12 21.53 7.32
C ALA A 60 -3.41 21.41 8.14
N THR A 61 -4.56 21.65 7.52
CA THR A 61 -5.87 21.53 8.16
C THR A 61 -6.35 20.08 8.30
N HIS A 62 -5.73 19.12 7.62
CA HIS A 62 -6.17 17.72 7.55
C HIS A 62 -5.00 16.75 7.77
N GLU A 63 -4.03 17.11 8.60
CA GLU A 63 -2.79 16.34 8.81
C GLU A 63 -3.04 14.90 9.26
N ARG A 64 -4.11 14.69 10.04
CA ARG A 64 -4.49 13.38 10.57
C ARG A 64 -5.06 12.47 9.50
N VAL A 65 -5.71 13.03 8.47
CA VAL A 65 -6.31 12.25 7.39
C VAL A 65 -5.19 11.50 6.66
N ARG A 66 -5.25 10.17 6.70
CA ARG A 66 -4.24 9.31 6.08
C ARG A 66 -4.44 9.20 4.57
N ASN A 67 -3.62 8.36 3.96
CA ASN A 67 -3.57 8.17 2.52
C ASN A 67 -4.86 7.54 1.96
N VAL A 68 -5.16 7.83 0.70
CA VAL A 68 -6.19 7.14 -0.08
C VAL A 68 -5.53 5.96 -0.79
N LEU A 69 -6.07 4.75 -0.62
CA LEU A 69 -5.63 3.60 -1.42
C LEU A 69 -6.39 3.55 -2.75
N ALA A 70 -5.71 3.13 -3.80
CA ALA A 70 -6.33 2.81 -5.08
C ALA A 70 -5.69 1.54 -5.65
N SER A 71 -6.47 0.74 -6.38
CA SER A 71 -5.94 -0.46 -7.07
C SER A 71 -4.74 -0.06 -7.95
N PRO A 72 -3.51 -0.52 -7.68
CA PRO A 72 -2.31 0.03 -8.32
C PRO A 72 -2.20 -0.25 -9.82
N LEU A 73 -2.89 -1.27 -10.32
CA LEU A 73 -2.91 -1.63 -11.74
C LEU A 73 -4.14 -1.09 -12.48
N SER A 74 -4.90 -0.19 -11.86
CA SER A 74 -6.10 0.39 -12.46
C SER A 74 -5.76 1.20 -13.71
N GLY A 75 -6.51 0.97 -14.80
CA GLY A 75 -6.22 1.55 -16.12
C GLY A 75 -4.86 1.15 -16.71
N LEU A 76 -4.27 0.05 -16.20
CA LEU A 76 -3.07 -0.58 -16.75
C LEU A 76 -3.35 -2.03 -17.13
N ALA A 77 -3.83 -2.83 -16.17
CA ALA A 77 -4.06 -4.26 -16.39
C ALA A 77 -5.25 -4.78 -15.57
N GLY A 78 -6.19 -5.39 -16.29
CA GLY A 78 -7.42 -5.94 -15.71
C GLY A 78 -8.29 -4.86 -15.05
N GLY A 79 -9.03 -5.25 -14.02
CA GLY A 79 -10.02 -4.38 -13.37
C GLY A 79 -11.26 -4.17 -14.24
N ARG A 80 -12.28 -3.53 -13.66
CA ARG A 80 -13.56 -3.24 -14.31
C ARG A 80 -13.70 -1.78 -14.73
N CYS A 81 -12.86 -0.88 -14.20
CA CYS A 81 -12.77 0.52 -14.59
C CYS A 81 -11.43 1.14 -14.19
N ASP A 82 -11.12 2.31 -14.73
CA ASP A 82 -10.00 3.11 -14.26
C ASP A 82 -10.44 4.03 -13.09
N VAL A 83 -9.93 3.81 -11.89
CA VAL A 83 -10.22 4.63 -10.70
C VAL A 83 -9.18 5.72 -10.45
N ARG A 84 -8.10 5.80 -11.22
CA ARG A 84 -6.99 6.76 -11.00
C ARG A 84 -7.49 8.20 -10.98
N ALA A 85 -8.43 8.54 -11.85
CA ALA A 85 -9.04 9.87 -11.91
C ALA A 85 -9.86 10.23 -10.66
N LEU A 86 -10.35 9.24 -9.89
CA LEU A 86 -11.10 9.49 -8.64
C LEU A 86 -10.18 9.84 -7.47
N VAL A 87 -8.91 9.43 -7.50
CA VAL A 87 -7.96 9.64 -6.41
C VAL A 87 -7.74 11.12 -6.08
N PRO A 88 -7.28 11.99 -7.02
CA PRO A 88 -7.08 13.40 -6.72
C PRO A 88 -8.40 14.12 -6.43
N ARG A 89 -9.52 13.67 -7.02
CA ARG A 89 -10.86 14.21 -6.75
C ARG A 89 -11.29 13.93 -5.32
N LEU A 90 -11.07 12.71 -4.82
CA LEU A 90 -11.36 12.34 -3.44
C LEU A 90 -10.45 13.09 -2.46
N ASP A 91 -9.16 13.18 -2.78
CA ASP A 91 -8.19 13.90 -1.95
C ASP A 91 -8.59 15.37 -1.73
N ALA A 92 -8.91 16.07 -2.83
CA ALA A 92 -9.39 17.44 -2.80
C ALA A 92 -10.73 17.57 -2.07
N ALA A 93 -11.67 16.65 -2.31
CA ALA A 93 -12.99 16.69 -1.67
C ALA A 93 -12.92 16.44 -0.15
N ILE A 94 -11.98 15.62 0.32
CA ILE A 94 -11.73 15.45 1.75
C ILE A 94 -11.20 16.75 2.35
N CYS A 95 -10.21 17.38 1.71
CA CYS A 95 -9.64 18.65 2.20
C CYS A 95 -10.65 19.81 2.16
N ALA A 96 -11.62 19.76 1.24
CA ALA A 96 -12.68 20.76 1.11
C ALA A 96 -13.79 20.61 2.17
N ALA A 97 -13.78 19.54 2.97
CA ALA A 97 -14.78 19.27 4.00
C ALA A 97 -14.18 19.45 5.42
N PRO A 98 -14.31 20.62 6.06
CA PRO A 98 -13.63 20.92 7.32
C PRO A 98 -13.90 19.93 8.45
N GLY A 99 -15.10 19.35 8.51
CA GLY A 99 -15.45 18.33 9.50
C GLY A 99 -14.62 17.04 9.39
N LEU A 100 -13.99 16.78 8.24
CA LEU A 100 -13.12 15.62 8.04
C LEU A 100 -11.71 15.82 8.59
N ALA A 101 -11.32 17.04 8.98
CA ALA A 101 -10.09 17.31 9.71
C ALA A 101 -10.03 16.54 11.05
N GLU A 102 -11.21 16.33 11.67
CA GLU A 102 -11.37 15.66 12.96
C GLU A 102 -11.40 14.13 12.87
N LEU A 103 -11.26 13.58 11.66
CA LEU A 103 -11.18 12.14 11.49
C LEU A 103 -9.99 11.55 12.26
N PRO A 104 -10.16 10.39 12.91
CA PRO A 104 -9.05 9.64 13.45
C PRO A 104 -7.98 9.37 12.40
N GLY A 105 -6.72 9.50 12.78
CA GLY A 105 -5.59 9.19 11.88
C GLY A 105 -5.40 7.72 11.56
N ARG A 106 -6.43 6.88 11.78
CA ARG A 106 -6.52 5.47 11.39
C ARG A 106 -7.59 5.20 10.33
N VAL A 107 -8.41 6.20 9.99
CA VAL A 107 -9.42 6.10 8.94
C VAL A 107 -8.73 5.88 7.59
N LEU A 108 -9.18 4.85 6.87
CA LEU A 108 -8.64 4.44 5.58
C LEU A 108 -9.71 4.54 4.50
N PHE A 109 -9.39 5.26 3.43
CA PHE A 109 -10.20 5.31 2.22
C PHE A 109 -9.63 4.37 1.16
N ALA A 110 -10.48 3.73 0.36
CA ALA A 110 -10.04 2.96 -0.81
C ALA A 110 -10.95 3.11 -2.03
N LEU A 111 -10.32 3.15 -3.20
CA LEU A 111 -10.95 3.09 -4.52
C LEU A 111 -10.47 1.82 -5.22
N ASP A 112 -11.34 0.84 -5.33
CA ASP A 112 -11.02 -0.48 -5.90
C ASP A 112 -11.68 -0.60 -7.27
N ASP A 113 -10.90 -0.99 -8.29
CA ASP A 113 -11.40 -1.13 -9.66
C ASP A 113 -12.18 -2.43 -9.90
N GLY A 114 -12.50 -3.16 -8.84
CA GLY A 114 -13.33 -4.34 -8.88
C GLY A 114 -12.56 -5.66 -8.80
N ARG A 115 -11.23 -5.61 -8.78
CA ARG A 115 -10.40 -6.77 -8.48
C ARG A 115 -10.48 -7.18 -7.01
N GLY A 116 -10.68 -6.20 -6.10
CA GLY A 116 -10.81 -6.46 -4.68
C GLY A 116 -9.49 -6.49 -3.92
N ASP A 117 -8.40 -5.98 -4.50
CA ASP A 117 -7.06 -5.99 -3.93
C ASP A 117 -6.97 -5.00 -2.76
N VAL A 118 -7.30 -3.72 -2.99
CA VAL A 118 -7.29 -2.70 -1.94
C VAL A 118 -8.55 -2.78 -1.06
N ALA A 119 -9.65 -3.33 -1.57
CA ALA A 119 -10.80 -3.65 -0.73
C ALA A 119 -10.47 -4.71 0.35
N ALA A 120 -9.55 -5.64 0.06
CA ALA A 120 -9.07 -6.64 1.03
C ALA A 120 -8.31 -6.01 2.21
N GLU A 121 -7.81 -4.77 2.07
CA GLU A 121 -7.18 -4.03 3.18
C GLU A 121 -8.16 -3.53 4.24
N ARG A 122 -9.47 -3.74 4.02
CA ARG A 122 -10.57 -3.36 4.89
C ARG A 122 -10.58 -1.84 5.16
N PRO A 123 -10.80 -1.02 4.13
CA PRO A 123 -10.97 0.41 4.29
C PRO A 123 -12.16 0.70 5.21
N ASP A 124 -12.09 1.81 5.95
CA ASP A 124 -13.22 2.28 6.74
C ASP A 124 -14.38 2.70 5.84
N VAL A 125 -14.04 3.39 4.74
CA VAL A 125 -14.97 3.76 3.67
C VAL A 125 -14.32 3.47 2.34
N GLY A 126 -14.99 2.72 1.46
CA GLY A 126 -14.44 2.40 0.15
C GLY A 126 -15.50 2.27 -0.94
N TRP A 127 -15.04 2.27 -2.19
CA TRP A 127 -15.88 1.99 -3.35
C TRP A 127 -15.19 0.92 -4.18
N GLN A 128 -15.91 -0.15 -4.51
CA GLN A 128 -15.38 -1.24 -5.35
C GLN A 128 -16.26 -1.42 -6.58
N ALA A 129 -15.68 -1.32 -7.78
CA ALA A 129 -16.43 -1.58 -9.00
C ALA A 129 -16.99 -3.01 -9.01
N VAL A 130 -18.27 -3.17 -9.35
CA VAL A 130 -18.92 -4.49 -9.43
C VAL A 130 -19.43 -4.82 -10.83
N SER A 131 -19.73 -3.79 -11.63
CA SER A 131 -20.19 -3.97 -13.01
C SER A 131 -19.61 -2.85 -13.89
N PRO A 132 -19.00 -3.18 -15.04
CA PRO A 132 -18.70 -2.16 -16.04
C PRO A 132 -20.01 -1.53 -16.50
N GLY A 133 -20.02 -0.21 -16.66
CA GLY A 133 -21.17 0.49 -17.24
C GLY A 133 -21.27 0.22 -18.74
N ALA A 134 -22.49 0.25 -19.29
CA ALA A 134 -22.68 0.25 -20.75
C ALA A 134 -22.17 1.54 -21.42
N LEU A 135 -21.91 2.60 -20.65
CA LEU A 135 -21.41 3.91 -21.08
C LEU A 135 -20.30 4.39 -20.13
N PRO A 136 -19.42 5.31 -20.56
CA PRO A 136 -18.51 6.02 -19.66
C PRO A 136 -19.27 6.63 -18.48
N GLY A 137 -18.82 6.37 -17.25
CA GLY A 137 -19.52 6.79 -16.02
C GLY A 137 -20.72 5.93 -15.62
N GLY A 138 -21.08 4.92 -16.42
CA GLY A 138 -22.11 3.93 -16.08
C GLY A 138 -21.64 2.84 -15.13
N THR A 139 -20.33 2.77 -14.83
CA THR A 139 -19.77 1.76 -13.92
C THR A 139 -20.41 1.89 -12.55
N LEU A 140 -20.91 0.76 -12.07
CA LEU A 140 -21.55 0.65 -10.79
C LEU A 140 -20.56 0.01 -9.80
N GLY A 141 -20.43 0.59 -8.62
CA GLY A 141 -19.64 0.02 -7.54
C GLY A 141 -20.44 -0.18 -6.27
N ALA A 142 -19.99 -1.12 -5.45
CA ALA A 142 -20.47 -1.33 -4.10
C ALA A 142 -19.81 -0.31 -3.16
N LEU A 143 -20.61 0.32 -2.30
CA LEU A 143 -20.09 1.08 -1.16
C LEU A 143 -19.64 0.10 -0.08
N LEU A 144 -18.41 0.29 0.39
CA LEU A 144 -17.81 -0.51 1.45
C LEU A 144 -17.78 0.29 2.75
N LEU A 145 -18.26 -0.31 3.83
CA LEU A 145 -18.07 0.17 5.20
C LEU A 145 -17.28 -0.89 5.98
N ALA A 146 -16.16 -0.50 6.58
CA ALA A 146 -15.22 -1.43 7.22
C ALA A 146 -14.79 -2.62 6.31
N GLY A 147 -14.66 -2.36 5.01
CA GLY A 147 -14.30 -3.35 3.99
C GLY A 147 -15.42 -4.31 3.59
N GLN A 148 -16.65 -4.11 4.07
CA GLN A 148 -17.81 -4.96 3.77
C GLN A 148 -18.80 -4.23 2.88
N ASP A 149 -19.43 -4.95 1.95
CA ASP A 149 -20.55 -4.43 1.16
C ASP A 149 -21.70 -4.02 2.08
N CYS A 150 -22.11 -2.75 2.04
CA CYS A 150 -23.24 -2.27 2.84
C CYS A 150 -24.58 -2.36 2.09
N GLY A 151 -24.60 -2.96 0.90
CA GLY A 151 -25.78 -3.12 0.06
C GLY A 151 -26.15 -1.88 -0.77
N LEU A 152 -25.37 -0.80 -0.68
CA LEU A 152 -25.54 0.36 -1.55
C LEU A 152 -24.71 0.22 -2.81
N ARG A 153 -25.27 0.67 -3.93
CA ARG A 153 -24.58 0.75 -5.21
C ARG A 153 -24.48 2.20 -5.61
N VAL A 154 -23.28 2.65 -5.94
CA VAL A 154 -23.00 4.05 -6.27
C VAL A 154 -22.33 4.08 -7.64
N ARG A 155 -22.80 4.96 -8.52
CA ARG A 155 -22.19 5.13 -9.85
C ARG A 155 -20.83 5.79 -9.72
N PHE A 156 -19.94 5.51 -10.66
CA PHE A 156 -18.59 6.06 -10.70
C PHE A 156 -18.52 7.61 -10.55
N PRO A 157 -19.38 8.42 -11.19
CA PRO A 157 -19.38 9.87 -11.01
C PRO A 157 -19.68 10.32 -9.58
N ASP A 158 -20.50 9.55 -8.85
CA ASP A 158 -20.99 9.84 -7.50
C ASP A 158 -20.10 9.22 -6.40
N ALA A 159 -19.13 8.38 -6.77
CA ALA A 159 -18.29 7.64 -5.83
C ALA A 159 -17.60 8.57 -4.81
N VAL A 160 -16.98 9.66 -5.27
CA VAL A 160 -16.31 10.63 -4.39
C VAL A 160 -17.28 11.24 -3.39
N ALA A 161 -18.45 11.69 -3.86
CA ALA A 161 -19.47 12.30 -2.99
C ALA A 161 -19.97 11.31 -1.94
N ALA A 162 -20.17 10.04 -2.33
CA ALA A 162 -20.60 8.98 -1.42
C ALA A 162 -19.54 8.69 -0.33
N LEU A 163 -18.26 8.63 -0.69
CA LEU A 163 -17.17 8.38 0.26
C LEU A 163 -17.03 9.54 1.27
N VAL A 164 -17.09 10.79 0.79
CA VAL A 164 -17.06 11.98 1.66
C VAL A 164 -18.28 12.01 2.57
N ARG A 165 -19.48 11.71 2.05
CA ARG A 165 -20.71 11.68 2.84
C ARG A 165 -20.67 10.63 3.95
N ALA A 166 -20.22 9.41 3.65
CA ALA A 166 -20.04 8.37 4.66
C ALA A 166 -19.00 8.77 5.72
N ALA A 167 -17.88 9.35 5.33
CA ALA A 167 -16.85 9.78 6.27
C ALA A 167 -17.32 10.93 7.16
N SER A 168 -18.08 11.87 6.61
CA SER A 168 -18.69 12.98 7.37
C SER A 168 -19.68 12.45 8.39
N GLU A 169 -20.53 11.50 8.00
CA GLU A 169 -21.45 10.87 8.94
C GLU A 169 -20.71 10.08 10.01
N PHE A 170 -19.68 9.32 9.64
CA PHE A 170 -18.82 8.65 10.62
C PHE A 170 -18.23 9.65 11.62
N ALA A 171 -17.75 10.82 11.19
CA ALA A 171 -17.24 11.84 12.09
C ALA A 171 -18.28 12.33 13.11
N VAL A 172 -19.57 12.34 12.73
CA VAL A 172 -20.69 12.72 13.61
C VAL A 172 -21.03 11.60 14.59
N VAL A 173 -21.18 10.35 14.11
CA VAL A 173 -21.73 9.26 14.93
C VAL A 173 -20.68 8.44 15.68
N ARG A 174 -19.38 8.64 15.41
CA ARG A 174 -18.30 7.78 15.94
C ARG A 174 -18.18 7.73 17.45
N GLY A 175 -18.62 8.77 18.18
CA GLY A 175 -18.27 8.92 19.59
C GLY A 175 -16.75 8.78 19.80
N THR A 176 -16.33 7.73 20.50
CA THR A 176 -14.91 7.42 20.77
C THR A 176 -14.26 6.46 19.76
N ALA A 177 -15.03 5.89 18.82
CA ALA A 177 -14.53 4.94 17.83
C ALA A 177 -13.44 5.58 16.95
N TRP A 178 -12.36 4.84 16.69
CA TRP A 178 -11.27 5.24 15.81
C TRP A 178 -11.48 4.77 14.38
N ARG A 179 -12.35 3.79 14.16
CA ARG A 179 -12.59 3.08 12.90
C ARG A 179 -14.09 2.82 12.72
N VAL A 180 -14.55 2.74 11.47
CA VAL A 180 -15.94 2.36 11.15
C VAL A 180 -16.27 0.94 11.64
N ALA A 181 -15.25 0.07 11.69
CA ALA A 181 -15.39 -1.30 12.20
C ALA A 181 -15.75 -1.37 13.69
N GLU A 182 -15.50 -0.31 14.46
CA GLU A 182 -15.76 -0.22 15.90
C GLU A 182 -17.16 0.34 16.21
N LEU A 183 -17.90 0.80 15.18
CA LEU A 183 -19.29 1.22 15.34
C LEU A 183 -20.20 0.03 15.66
N ASP A 184 -21.19 0.27 16.52
CA ASP A 184 -22.36 -0.57 16.64
C ASP A 184 -23.23 -0.54 15.37
N ASP A 185 -24.25 -1.40 15.34
CA ASP A 185 -25.10 -1.56 14.16
C ASP A 185 -25.95 -0.31 13.88
N GLU A 186 -26.37 0.44 14.90
CA GLU A 186 -27.17 1.66 14.75
C GLU A 186 -26.35 2.78 14.12
N ALA A 187 -25.17 3.08 14.67
CA ALA A 187 -24.26 4.09 14.12
C ALA A 187 -23.79 3.70 12.71
N ARG A 188 -23.52 2.40 12.46
CA ARG A 188 -23.16 1.94 11.11
C ARG A 188 -24.32 2.08 10.12
N ALA A 189 -25.55 1.83 10.56
CA ALA A 189 -26.74 2.06 9.75
C ALA A 189 -26.94 3.54 9.43
N ALA A 190 -26.67 4.45 10.38
CA ALA A 190 -26.70 5.89 10.15
C ALA A 190 -25.71 6.31 9.04
N VAL A 191 -24.46 5.84 9.10
CA VAL A 191 -23.46 6.07 8.04
C VAL A 191 -23.96 5.60 6.67
N ARG A 192 -24.56 4.41 6.62
CA ARG A 192 -25.14 3.86 5.39
C ARG A 192 -26.30 4.72 4.89
N GLU A 193 -27.24 5.09 5.74
CA GLU A 193 -28.42 5.89 5.34
C GLU A 193 -28.04 7.31 4.90
N ALA A 194 -27.00 7.91 5.49
CA ALA A 194 -26.50 9.21 5.05
C ALA A 194 -26.04 9.23 3.58
N VAL A 195 -25.62 8.07 3.03
CA VAL A 195 -25.21 7.91 1.63
C VAL A 195 -26.37 7.47 0.73
N ARG A 196 -27.49 6.97 1.29
CA ARG A 196 -28.62 6.45 0.52
C ARG A 196 -29.12 7.38 -0.60
N PRO A 197 -29.16 8.72 -0.44
CA PRO A 197 -29.57 9.63 -1.52
C PRO A 197 -28.68 9.60 -2.76
N LEU A 198 -27.43 9.13 -2.64
CA LEU A 198 -26.46 9.00 -3.74
C LEU A 198 -26.44 7.58 -4.34
N ALA A 199 -27.24 6.65 -3.79
CA ALA A 199 -27.30 5.28 -4.28
C ALA A 199 -28.11 5.18 -5.57
N ALA A 200 -27.60 4.40 -6.51
CA ALA A 200 -28.32 4.02 -7.72
C ALA A 200 -29.34 2.92 -7.39
N GLY A 201 -30.61 3.32 -7.27
CA GLY A 201 -31.74 2.40 -7.10
C GLY A 201 -31.90 1.86 -5.68
N ALA A 202 -32.62 0.75 -5.57
CA ALA A 202 -32.89 0.10 -4.29
C ALA A 202 -31.63 -0.56 -3.70
N SER A 203 -31.56 -0.64 -2.38
CA SER A 203 -30.51 -1.41 -1.71
C SER A 203 -30.56 -2.87 -2.12
N GLN A 204 -29.37 -3.43 -2.33
CA GLN A 204 -29.18 -4.85 -2.60
C GLN A 204 -28.81 -5.58 -1.31
N ARG A 205 -29.05 -6.89 -1.27
CA ARG A 205 -28.48 -7.71 -0.20
C ARG A 205 -26.96 -7.65 -0.29
N PRO A 206 -26.24 -7.34 0.81
CA PRO A 206 -24.79 -7.48 0.86
C PRO A 206 -24.35 -8.83 0.32
N GLY A 207 -23.37 -8.83 -0.57
CA GLY A 207 -22.86 -10.05 -1.22
C GLY A 207 -21.36 -10.24 -1.01
N GLY A 208 -20.88 -11.46 -1.28
CA GLY A 208 -19.45 -11.75 -1.39
C GLY A 208 -18.87 -10.99 -2.59
N LEU A 209 -18.09 -9.95 -2.32
CA LEU A 209 -17.36 -9.22 -3.35
C LEU A 209 -16.04 -9.93 -3.64
N ALA A 210 -15.53 -9.75 -4.86
CA ALA A 210 -14.20 -10.23 -5.22
C ALA A 210 -13.15 -9.69 -4.24
N ARG A 211 -12.22 -10.56 -3.85
CA ARG A 211 -11.06 -10.26 -3.02
C ARG A 211 -9.89 -11.00 -3.65
N THR A 212 -8.95 -10.27 -4.22
CA THR A 212 -7.73 -10.85 -4.80
C THR A 212 -6.56 -10.60 -3.88
N GLU A 213 -5.55 -11.45 -4.00
CA GLU A 213 -4.25 -11.18 -3.39
C GLU A 213 -3.57 -9.96 -4.05
N PRO A 214 -2.57 -9.37 -3.37
CA PRO A 214 -1.72 -8.35 -3.97
C PRO A 214 -1.14 -8.82 -5.31
N PRO A 215 -0.95 -7.91 -6.29
CA PRO A 215 -0.26 -8.28 -7.51
C PRO A 215 1.17 -8.72 -7.16
N PRO A 216 1.59 -9.94 -7.55
CA PRO A 216 2.93 -10.42 -7.24
C PRO A 216 3.98 -9.64 -8.02
N PRO A 217 5.24 -9.61 -7.55
CA PRO A 217 6.35 -9.07 -8.33
C PRO A 217 6.50 -9.75 -9.69
N GLY A 218 6.76 -8.94 -10.71
CA GLY A 218 7.04 -9.38 -12.06
C GLY A 218 6.36 -8.57 -13.15
N PRO A 219 6.59 -8.96 -14.42
CA PRO A 219 6.03 -8.27 -15.56
C PRO A 219 4.50 -8.31 -15.55
N VAL A 220 3.89 -7.17 -15.85
CA VAL A 220 2.46 -6.99 -15.99
C VAL A 220 2.18 -6.57 -17.43
N ARG A 221 1.40 -7.39 -18.13
CA ARG A 221 0.91 -7.04 -19.47
C ARG A 221 -0.13 -5.94 -19.35
N VAL A 222 0.21 -4.78 -19.88
CA VAL A 222 -0.72 -3.65 -19.98
C VAL A 222 -1.73 -3.97 -21.08
N ALA A 223 -3.01 -3.71 -20.84
CA ALA A 223 -4.04 -3.85 -21.86
C ALA A 223 -3.92 -2.71 -22.88
N ASP A 224 -3.94 -3.03 -24.17
CA ASP A 224 -3.99 -2.03 -25.23
C ASP A 224 -5.37 -1.37 -25.25
N ASP A 225 -5.45 -0.13 -24.78
CA ASP A 225 -6.63 0.70 -25.02
C ASP A 225 -6.60 1.17 -26.48
N ALA A 226 -7.26 0.41 -27.35
CA ALA A 226 -7.61 0.74 -28.74
C ALA A 226 -6.44 0.99 -29.72
N GLY A 227 -6.04 -0.05 -30.45
CA GLY A 227 -5.78 0.00 -31.90
C GLY A 227 -4.61 0.83 -32.44
N ASP A 228 -3.90 1.60 -31.62
CA ASP A 228 -2.68 2.29 -32.02
C ASP A 228 -1.49 1.61 -31.34
N ALA A 229 -0.72 0.87 -32.13
CA ALA A 229 0.51 0.18 -31.70
C ALA A 229 1.64 1.19 -31.43
N GLY A 230 1.37 2.18 -30.59
CA GLY A 230 2.33 3.16 -30.09
C GLY A 230 2.88 2.71 -28.75
N ASP A 231 3.96 1.93 -28.78
CA ASP A 231 4.85 1.59 -27.65
C ASP A 231 4.12 1.35 -26.31
N ALA A 232 3.33 0.26 -26.26
CA ALA A 232 2.69 -0.22 -25.04
C ALA A 232 3.77 -0.56 -24.00
N GLY A 233 4.13 0.42 -23.17
CA GLY A 233 5.18 0.24 -22.18
C GLY A 233 4.79 -0.84 -21.17
N ASP A 234 5.53 -1.93 -21.17
CA ASP A 234 5.47 -2.97 -20.14
C ASP A 234 5.51 -2.33 -18.74
N ALA A 235 4.65 -2.83 -17.86
CA ALA A 235 4.69 -2.51 -16.44
C ALA A 235 5.36 -3.64 -15.68
N VAL A 236 6.04 -3.34 -14.57
CA VAL A 236 6.65 -4.33 -13.69
C VAL A 236 6.24 -4.00 -12.27
N VAL A 237 5.72 -4.99 -11.55
CA VAL A 237 5.61 -4.91 -10.10
C VAL A 237 6.98 -5.28 -9.54
N ALA A 238 7.65 -4.32 -8.91
CA ALA A 238 9.00 -4.48 -8.40
C ALA A 238 8.99 -4.31 -6.87
N ALA A 239 9.48 -5.32 -6.15
CA ALA A 239 9.53 -5.30 -4.69
C ALA A 239 10.97 -5.13 -4.20
N PRO A 240 11.33 -4.02 -3.54
CA PRO A 240 12.64 -3.91 -2.92
C PRO A 240 12.70 -4.74 -1.63
N ALA A 241 13.87 -5.28 -1.32
CA ALA A 241 14.09 -6.03 -0.08
C ALA A 241 13.64 -5.19 1.14
N PHE A 242 12.78 -5.79 1.98
CA PHE A 242 12.23 -5.18 3.19
C PHE A 242 11.45 -3.86 2.98
N GLY A 243 11.10 -3.50 1.75
CA GLY A 243 10.52 -2.20 1.42
C GLY A 243 11.53 -1.05 1.49
N ARG A 244 12.83 -1.29 1.30
CA ARG A 244 13.90 -0.27 1.37
C ARG A 244 14.41 0.14 0.00
N LEU A 245 14.46 1.44 -0.25
CA LEU A 245 15.03 2.01 -1.46
C LEU A 245 16.16 2.96 -1.06
N SER A 246 17.34 2.80 -1.63
CA SER A 246 18.39 3.81 -1.49
C SER A 246 18.00 5.07 -2.26
N ALA A 247 18.51 6.21 -1.81
CA ALA A 247 18.38 7.48 -2.54
C ALA A 247 18.85 7.35 -3.99
N GLU A 248 19.95 6.64 -4.22
CA GLU A 248 20.45 6.37 -5.57
C GLU A 248 19.43 5.62 -6.45
N THR A 249 18.82 4.55 -5.93
CA THR A 249 17.80 3.79 -6.67
C THR A 249 16.59 4.66 -7.01
N VAL A 250 16.11 5.46 -6.06
CA VAL A 250 14.97 6.37 -6.30
C VAL A 250 15.33 7.45 -7.32
N ARG A 251 16.54 8.02 -7.26
CA ARG A 251 17.05 8.98 -8.24
C ARG A 251 17.12 8.38 -9.65
N ARG A 252 17.69 7.18 -9.78
CA ARG A 252 17.77 6.45 -11.06
C ARG A 252 16.38 6.22 -11.65
N LEU A 253 15.42 5.74 -10.85
CA LEU A 253 14.04 5.56 -11.30
C LEU A 253 13.38 6.90 -11.68
N GLY A 254 13.60 7.96 -10.91
CA GLY A 254 13.11 9.30 -11.22
C GLY A 254 13.63 9.86 -12.55
N HIS A 255 14.88 9.57 -12.93
CA HIS A 255 15.40 9.94 -14.25
C HIS A 255 14.94 9.01 -15.37
N ARG A 256 14.79 7.71 -15.08
CA ARG A 256 14.52 6.67 -16.07
C ARG A 256 13.05 6.60 -16.48
N CYS A 257 12.12 6.94 -15.57
CA CYS A 257 10.69 6.83 -15.79
C CYS A 257 10.08 8.15 -16.31
N ALA A 258 9.38 8.08 -17.45
CA ALA A 258 8.58 9.19 -17.95
C ALA A 258 7.19 9.30 -17.28
N THR A 259 6.76 8.24 -16.60
CA THR A 259 5.46 8.17 -15.91
C THR A 259 5.64 8.00 -14.40
N PRO A 260 4.64 8.36 -13.58
CA PRO A 260 4.73 8.19 -12.13
C PRO A 260 4.98 6.75 -11.70
N LEU A 261 5.77 6.59 -10.64
CA LEU A 261 5.90 5.33 -9.89
C LEU A 261 4.65 5.16 -9.02
N LEU A 262 4.10 3.94 -8.94
CA LEU A 262 2.95 3.66 -8.07
C LEU A 262 3.38 2.84 -6.87
N VAL A 263 3.45 3.47 -5.70
CA VAL A 263 3.74 2.83 -4.42
C VAL A 263 2.54 2.01 -3.96
N THR A 264 2.70 0.69 -3.86
CA THR A 264 1.62 -0.20 -3.43
C THR A 264 1.52 -0.26 -1.90
N PRO A 265 0.35 -0.64 -1.34
CA PRO A 265 0.22 -0.93 0.09
C PRO A 265 0.94 -2.19 0.55
N TRP A 266 1.62 -2.91 -0.35
CA TRP A 266 2.31 -4.16 -0.07
C TRP A 266 3.83 -4.03 -0.18
N ARG A 267 4.36 -2.80 -0.02
CA ARG A 267 5.79 -2.47 -0.08
C ARG A 267 6.45 -2.89 -1.41
N SER A 268 5.74 -2.69 -2.50
CA SER A 268 6.26 -2.79 -3.86
C SER A 268 5.96 -1.50 -4.65
N LEU A 269 6.53 -1.41 -5.85
CA LEU A 269 6.28 -0.36 -6.82
C LEU A 269 5.67 -0.98 -8.09
N VAL A 270 4.74 -0.29 -8.74
CA VAL A 270 4.49 -0.50 -10.16
C VAL A 270 5.34 0.51 -10.94
N VAL A 271 6.21 0.00 -11.80
CA VAL A 271 7.13 0.79 -12.63
C VAL A 271 6.78 0.54 -14.09
N ARG A 272 6.70 1.59 -14.91
CA ARG A 272 6.39 1.49 -16.35
C ARG A 272 7.56 1.95 -17.20
N GLY A 273 7.77 1.29 -18.33
CA GLY A 273 8.81 1.66 -19.30
C GLY A 273 10.24 1.35 -18.84
N VAL A 274 10.38 0.54 -17.79
CA VAL A 274 11.65 0.02 -17.30
C VAL A 274 11.57 -1.51 -17.30
N PRO A 275 12.41 -2.21 -18.08
CA PRO A 275 12.37 -3.66 -18.15
C PRO A 275 12.66 -4.33 -16.80
N ALA A 276 12.05 -5.50 -16.58
CA ALA A 276 12.24 -6.27 -15.35
C ALA A 276 13.71 -6.60 -15.08
N ALA A 277 14.51 -6.88 -16.12
CA ALA A 277 15.95 -7.12 -15.99
C ALA A 277 16.73 -5.91 -15.46
N GLU A 278 16.37 -4.69 -15.86
CA GLU A 278 16.99 -3.46 -15.37
C GLU A 278 16.63 -3.24 -13.89
N LEU A 279 15.38 -3.48 -13.51
CA LEU A 279 14.93 -3.42 -12.12
C LEU A 279 15.60 -4.50 -11.25
N ALA A 280 15.77 -5.71 -11.76
CA ALA A 280 16.50 -6.77 -11.07
C ALA A 280 17.97 -6.38 -10.80
N ALA A 281 18.63 -5.73 -11.77
CA ALA A 281 19.99 -5.21 -11.62
C ALA A 281 20.09 -4.09 -10.56
N LEU A 282 19.00 -3.35 -10.32
CA LEU A 282 18.87 -2.38 -9.22
C LEU A 282 18.52 -3.04 -7.86
N GLY A 283 18.45 -4.37 -7.80
CA GLY A 283 18.22 -5.12 -6.57
C GLY A 283 16.75 -5.37 -6.21
N PHE A 284 15.82 -5.08 -7.12
CA PHE A 284 14.40 -5.41 -6.92
C PHE A 284 14.14 -6.90 -7.17
N ALA A 285 13.22 -7.47 -6.39
CA ALA A 285 12.52 -8.67 -6.80
C ALA A 285 11.51 -8.33 -7.91
N VAL A 286 11.61 -9.09 -9.00
CA VAL A 286 10.73 -9.01 -10.18
C VAL A 286 10.18 -10.40 -10.55
N ASP A 287 10.17 -11.31 -9.58
CA ASP A 287 9.55 -12.62 -9.66
C ASP A 287 8.90 -12.90 -8.29
N ALA A 288 7.72 -13.52 -8.29
CA ALA A 288 6.99 -13.91 -7.08
C ALA A 288 7.72 -14.97 -6.24
N ALA A 289 8.64 -15.71 -6.86
CA ALA A 289 9.47 -16.72 -6.23
C ALA A 289 10.69 -16.12 -5.51
N ASP A 290 11.10 -14.90 -5.85
CA ASP A 290 12.30 -14.25 -5.28
C ASP A 290 12.19 -14.13 -3.76
N ALA A 291 13.22 -14.61 -3.05
CA ALA A 291 13.26 -14.59 -1.59
C ALA A 291 13.08 -13.17 -1.01
N ARG A 292 13.54 -12.11 -1.70
CA ARG A 292 13.36 -10.71 -1.28
C ARG A 292 11.90 -10.28 -1.25
N ALA A 293 11.04 -10.91 -2.05
CA ALA A 293 9.60 -10.66 -2.05
C ALA A 293 8.85 -11.46 -0.97
N ARG A 294 9.43 -12.57 -0.51
CA ARG A 294 8.80 -13.51 0.43
C ARG A 294 9.25 -13.32 1.88
N VAL A 295 10.46 -12.82 2.08
CA VAL A 295 11.01 -12.57 3.41
C VAL A 295 10.95 -11.09 3.72
N SER A 296 10.26 -10.76 4.81
CA SER A 296 10.13 -9.40 5.31
C SER A 296 10.81 -9.29 6.67
N ALA A 297 11.25 -8.07 7.01
CA ALA A 297 11.83 -7.80 8.32
C ALA A 297 11.27 -6.48 8.89
N CYS A 298 11.21 -6.38 10.21
CA CYS A 298 10.98 -5.09 10.87
C CYS A 298 12.23 -4.18 10.70
N VAL A 299 12.21 -2.99 11.32
CA VAL A 299 13.33 -2.05 11.18
C VAL A 299 14.66 -2.61 11.72
N GLY A 300 14.63 -3.37 12.81
CA GLY A 300 15.83 -3.95 13.42
C GLY A 300 16.73 -2.93 14.12
N ALA A 301 17.78 -3.43 14.76
CA ALA A 301 18.90 -2.60 15.20
C ALA A 301 19.72 -2.18 13.97
N PRO A 302 20.50 -1.09 14.05
CA PRO A 302 20.57 -0.12 15.14
C PRO A 302 19.40 0.87 15.17
N ALA A 303 18.58 0.94 14.11
CA ALA A 303 17.53 1.94 13.94
C ALA A 303 16.32 1.78 14.88
N CYS A 304 16.22 0.65 15.59
CA CYS A 304 15.23 0.40 16.62
C CYS A 304 15.90 -0.07 17.92
N ALA A 305 15.93 0.80 18.94
CA ALA A 305 16.51 0.50 20.25
C ALA A 305 15.84 -0.64 21.03
N LYS A 306 14.69 -1.13 20.55
CA LYS A 306 13.99 -2.29 21.13
C LYS A 306 14.39 -3.60 20.48
N SER A 307 15.09 -3.55 19.35
CA SER A 307 15.54 -4.73 18.63
C SER A 307 16.73 -5.36 19.32
N ARG A 308 16.74 -6.69 19.43
CA ARG A 308 17.87 -7.46 19.97
C ARG A 308 18.99 -7.63 18.94
N ARG A 309 18.67 -7.62 17.65
CA ARG A 309 19.62 -7.85 16.55
C ARG A 309 19.43 -6.89 15.38
N ASP A 310 20.44 -6.81 14.52
CA ASP A 310 20.31 -6.19 13.20
C ASP A 310 19.65 -7.19 12.23
N VAL A 311 18.34 -7.35 12.41
CA VAL A 311 17.57 -8.33 11.64
C VAL A 311 17.61 -8.08 10.14
N ARG A 312 17.83 -6.83 9.68
CA ARG A 312 17.82 -6.53 8.25
C ARG A 312 19.12 -6.95 7.60
N THR A 313 20.26 -6.61 8.20
CA THR A 313 21.57 -7.02 7.68
C THR A 313 21.75 -8.53 7.74
N GLU A 314 21.41 -9.15 8.88
CA GLU A 314 21.51 -10.60 9.05
C GLU A 314 20.57 -11.35 8.09
N THR A 315 19.32 -10.89 7.93
CA THR A 315 18.40 -11.51 6.96
C THR A 315 18.86 -11.28 5.52
N ALA A 316 19.39 -10.09 5.19
CA ALA A 316 19.89 -9.81 3.84
C ALA A 316 21.01 -10.76 3.42
N ALA A 317 21.91 -11.11 4.36
CA ALA A 317 22.98 -12.07 4.13
C ALA A 317 22.45 -13.50 3.87
N ALA A 318 21.31 -13.86 4.46
CA ALA A 318 20.67 -15.16 4.27
C ALA A 318 19.86 -15.28 2.96
N LEU A 319 19.45 -14.17 2.34
CA LEU A 319 18.59 -14.18 1.15
C LEU A 319 19.18 -14.94 -0.06
N PRO A 320 20.47 -14.78 -0.43
CA PRO A 320 21.05 -15.53 -1.55
C PRO A 320 21.05 -17.03 -1.31
N GLU A 321 21.20 -17.46 -0.05
CA GLU A 321 21.18 -18.87 0.30
C GLU A 321 19.79 -19.47 0.19
N LEU A 322 18.72 -18.72 0.51
CA LEU A 322 17.33 -19.20 0.41
C LEU A 322 16.96 -19.65 -1.02
N GLY A 323 17.38 -18.88 -2.02
CA GLY A 323 17.05 -19.09 -3.43
C GLY A 323 15.56 -18.96 -3.75
N ASP A 324 15.22 -18.95 -5.04
CA ASP A 324 13.85 -18.64 -5.51
C ASP A 324 12.88 -19.84 -5.34
N ALA A 325 13.39 -21.06 -5.38
CA ALA A 325 12.56 -22.27 -5.36
C ALA A 325 12.14 -22.73 -3.95
N GLY A 326 12.54 -22.02 -2.88
CA GLY A 326 12.56 -22.54 -1.50
C GLY A 326 12.00 -21.68 -0.37
N ALA A 327 11.77 -20.38 -0.58
CA ALA A 327 11.32 -19.50 0.50
C ALA A 327 9.82 -19.64 0.78
N VAL A 328 9.48 -20.13 1.96
CA VAL A 328 8.15 -19.89 2.55
C VAL A 328 8.06 -18.42 2.95
N PRO A 329 6.91 -17.74 2.83
CA PRO A 329 6.77 -16.39 3.36
C PRO A 329 7.25 -16.33 4.81
N ALA A 330 8.10 -15.36 5.16
CA ALA A 330 8.67 -15.25 6.49
C ALA A 330 8.69 -13.79 6.97
N HIS A 331 8.59 -13.61 8.29
CA HIS A 331 8.74 -12.30 8.92
C HIS A 331 9.74 -12.32 10.06
N VAL A 332 10.86 -11.60 9.89
CA VAL A 332 11.93 -11.47 10.87
C VAL A 332 11.71 -10.24 11.76
N SER A 333 11.43 -10.51 13.02
CA SER A 333 11.12 -9.52 14.06
C SER A 333 12.29 -9.36 15.01
N GLY A 334 12.77 -8.13 15.18
CA GLY A 334 13.84 -7.82 16.13
C GLY A 334 13.44 -7.89 17.60
N CYS A 335 12.14 -7.91 17.91
CA CYS A 335 11.62 -8.03 19.27
C CYS A 335 10.16 -8.50 19.26
N GLU A 336 9.62 -8.78 20.45
CA GLU A 336 8.26 -9.31 20.64
C GLU A 336 7.13 -8.42 20.11
N ARG A 337 7.40 -7.14 19.80
CA ARG A 337 6.39 -6.26 19.18
C ARG A 337 6.03 -6.68 17.75
N ARG A 338 6.87 -7.46 17.07
CA ARG A 338 6.61 -7.99 15.71
C ARG A 338 6.15 -6.92 14.73
N CYS A 339 6.83 -5.77 14.75
CA CYS A 339 6.38 -4.60 14.02
C CYS A 339 6.36 -4.85 12.50
N GLY A 340 5.19 -4.68 11.89
CA GLY A 340 5.04 -4.85 10.44
C GLY A 340 4.85 -6.30 10.01
N ARG A 341 4.52 -7.21 10.94
CA ARG A 341 4.11 -8.59 10.68
C ARG A 341 2.98 -8.65 9.65
N PRO A 342 3.10 -9.44 8.57
CA PRO A 342 2.03 -9.65 7.60
C PRO A 342 0.78 -10.28 8.21
N ARG A 343 -0.38 -10.10 7.56
CA ARG A 343 -1.64 -10.73 7.99
C ARG A 343 -1.79 -12.18 7.52
N GLY A 344 -1.22 -12.53 6.36
CA GLY A 344 -1.32 -13.86 5.76
C GLY A 344 -0.39 -14.88 6.43
N PRO A 345 -0.48 -16.17 6.04
CA PRO A 345 0.42 -17.21 6.52
C PRO A 345 1.89 -16.86 6.27
N HIS A 346 2.72 -17.03 7.28
CA HIS A 346 4.16 -16.86 7.21
C HIS A 346 4.85 -17.56 8.38
N VAL A 347 6.11 -17.93 8.17
CA VAL A 347 7.02 -18.34 9.23
C VAL A 347 7.36 -17.12 10.09
N ASP A 348 7.10 -17.24 11.38
CA ASP A 348 7.39 -16.21 12.36
C ASP A 348 8.80 -16.42 12.92
N VAL A 349 9.66 -15.42 12.72
CA VAL A 349 11.07 -15.46 13.12
C VAL A 349 11.31 -14.35 14.13
N LEU A 350 11.70 -14.70 15.37
CA LEU A 350 11.93 -13.73 16.44
C LEU A 350 13.40 -13.70 16.83
N ALA A 351 14.02 -12.53 16.78
CA ALA A 351 15.39 -12.33 17.20
C ALA A 351 15.54 -12.50 18.72
N GLU A 352 16.58 -13.23 19.11
CA GLU A 352 17.07 -13.41 20.47
C GLU A 352 18.57 -13.14 20.54
N ASP A 353 19.14 -13.12 21.75
CA ASP A 353 20.53 -12.69 21.97
C ASP A 353 21.54 -13.63 21.28
N ASP A 354 21.22 -14.92 21.17
CA ASP A 354 22.08 -15.95 20.55
C ASP A 354 21.61 -16.41 19.16
N GLY A 355 20.54 -15.83 18.60
CA GLY A 355 20.08 -16.17 17.25
C GLY A 355 18.62 -15.85 17.00
N TYR A 356 17.89 -16.80 16.41
CA TYR A 356 16.50 -16.64 16.01
C TYR A 356 15.62 -17.78 16.50
N ARG A 357 14.48 -17.46 17.11
CA ARG A 357 13.43 -18.43 17.41
C ARG A 357 12.52 -18.63 16.20
N ILE A 358 12.44 -19.87 15.72
CA ILE A 358 11.63 -20.31 14.57
C ILE A 358 10.94 -21.61 14.95
N ASP A 359 9.61 -21.65 14.89
CA ASP A 359 8.78 -22.81 15.30
C ASP A 359 9.11 -23.36 16.70
N GLY A 360 9.47 -22.47 17.63
CA GLY A 360 9.85 -22.83 19.00
C GLY A 360 11.32 -23.23 19.20
N LEU A 361 12.07 -23.48 18.12
CA LEU A 361 13.50 -23.80 18.15
C LEU A 361 14.34 -22.53 18.05
N LEU A 362 15.39 -22.44 18.86
CA LEU A 362 16.42 -21.40 18.72
C LEU A 362 17.48 -21.90 17.75
N VAL A 363 17.72 -21.15 16.67
CA VAL A 363 18.73 -21.45 15.66
C VAL A 363 19.78 -20.34 15.59
N GLY A 364 21.00 -20.69 15.20
CA GLY A 364 22.07 -19.73 14.96
C GLY A 364 21.72 -18.74 13.84
N VAL A 365 22.41 -17.60 13.80
CA VAL A 365 22.22 -16.59 12.72
C VAL A 365 22.60 -17.18 11.36
N ASP A 366 23.68 -17.96 11.32
CA ASP A 366 24.19 -18.71 10.17
C ASP A 366 23.26 -19.85 9.74
N GLU A 367 22.38 -20.33 10.61
CA GLU A 367 21.40 -21.38 10.30
C GLU A 367 20.05 -20.85 9.80
N LEU A 368 19.85 -19.52 9.79
CA LEU A 368 18.58 -18.89 9.43
C LEU A 368 18.08 -19.34 8.06
N ALA A 369 18.94 -19.32 7.04
CA ALA A 369 18.57 -19.72 5.68
C ALA A 369 18.18 -21.20 5.60
N ALA A 370 18.99 -22.07 6.22
CA ALA A 370 18.76 -23.50 6.23
C ALA A 370 17.43 -23.86 6.93
N ARG A 371 17.14 -23.22 8.07
CA ARG A 371 15.90 -23.46 8.81
C ARG A 371 14.67 -23.00 8.03
N LEU A 372 14.70 -21.82 7.43
CA LEU A 372 13.58 -21.29 6.65
C LEU A 372 13.25 -22.16 5.42
N LYS A 373 14.24 -22.81 4.79
CA LYS A 373 14.00 -23.82 3.74
C LYS A 373 13.30 -25.06 4.27
N GLY A 374 13.67 -25.51 5.48
CA GLY A 374 13.15 -26.71 6.12
C GLY A 374 11.72 -26.58 6.67
N THR A 375 11.25 -25.36 6.95
CA THR A 375 9.88 -25.11 7.48
C THR A 375 8.76 -25.29 6.42
N ARG A 376 9.09 -25.67 5.18
CA ARG A 376 8.13 -25.91 4.09
C ARG A 376 7.06 -26.97 4.40
N ASP A 377 7.34 -27.93 5.26
CA ASP A 377 6.46 -29.09 5.49
C ASP A 377 5.37 -28.83 6.56
N THR A 378 5.32 -27.64 7.15
CA THR A 378 4.47 -27.32 8.32
C THR A 378 3.43 -26.22 8.10
N LEU A 379 3.40 -25.60 6.92
CA LEU A 379 2.44 -24.55 6.53
C LEU A 379 1.57 -25.03 5.37
#